data_AF-A0A7V3D5I9-F1
#
_entry.id   AF-A0A7V3D5I9-F1
#
_cell.length_a   1.000
_cell.length_b   1.000
_cell.length_c   1.000
_cell.angle_alpha   90.00
_cell.angle_beta   90.00
_cell.angle_gamma   90.00
#
_symmetry.space_group_name_H-M   'P 1'
#
loop_
_entity.id
_entity.type
_entity.pdbx_description
1 polymer ?
#
loop_
_entity_poly.entity_id
_entity_poly.type
_entity_poly.pdbx_seq_one_letter_code
_entity_poly.pdbx_strand_id
1 'polypeptide(L)' 'HEKIYHDAGSDSPQELSVVEIRRIIQEAGRIPVERDTLYNEVVREETSWKSGRKLELALAHGR' A
#
# COMPACT_ATOMS: atom_id res chain seq x y z
N HIS A 1 -17.81 21.29 16.88
CA HIS A 1 -16.69 20.40 17.21
C HIS A 1 -16.91 19.11 16.45
N GLU A 2 -16.36 19.02 15.25
CA GLU A 2 -16.56 17.86 14.38
C GLU A 2 -15.65 16.72 14.86
N LYS A 3 -16.24 15.74 15.56
CA LYS A 3 -15.62 14.44 15.86
C LYS A 3 -16.00 13.48 14.74
N ILE A 4 -15.32 13.54 13.61
CA ILE A 4 -15.42 12.48 12.60
C ILE A 4 -14.09 11.75 12.61
N TYR A 5 -13.86 10.84 13.58
CA TYR A 5 -12.69 9.95 13.54
C TYR A 5 -12.83 8.64 14.33
N HIS A 6 -14.05 8.20 14.67
CA HIS A 6 -14.22 6.99 15.50
C HIS A 6 -15.20 5.93 14.98
N ASP A 7 -15.95 6.18 13.91
CA ASP A 7 -16.89 5.19 13.33
C ASP A 7 -16.34 4.44 12.11
N ALA A 8 -15.07 4.66 11.76
CA ALA A 8 -14.33 3.70 10.91
C ALA A 8 -13.83 2.49 11.73
N GLY A 9 -14.43 2.24 12.89
CA GLY A 9 -14.24 1.03 13.70
C GLY A 9 -15.02 -0.12 13.07
N SER A 10 -14.39 -0.83 12.14
CA SER A 10 -14.73 -2.24 12.00
C SER A 10 -14.30 -2.91 13.31
N ASP A 11 -15.22 -3.55 14.04
CA ASP A 11 -14.99 -4.31 15.29
C ASP A 11 -14.11 -5.57 15.11
N SER A 12 -13.23 -5.50 14.13
CA SER A 12 -12.47 -6.57 13.57
C SER A 12 -11.30 -5.91 12.84
N PRO A 13 -10.27 -5.44 13.56
CA PRO A 13 -9.02 -5.09 12.93
C PRO A 13 -8.38 -6.40 12.46
N GLN A 14 -8.84 -6.97 11.34
CA GLN A 14 -8.00 -7.85 10.54
C GLN A 14 -7.00 -6.96 9.80
N GLU A 15 -6.15 -6.29 10.56
CA GLU A 15 -5.00 -5.57 10.02
C GLU A 15 -4.06 -6.64 9.49
N LEU A 16 -4.00 -6.78 8.16
CA LEU A 16 -2.93 -7.54 7.54
C LEU A 16 -1.65 -6.74 7.70
N SER A 17 -0.61 -7.38 8.21
CA SER A 17 0.72 -6.81 8.20
C SER A 17 1.15 -6.51 6.76
N VAL A 18 2.07 -5.55 6.59
CA VAL A 18 2.69 -5.26 5.29
C VAL A 18 3.29 -6.53 4.66
N VAL A 19 3.81 -7.44 5.50
CA VAL A 19 4.37 -8.73 5.08
C VAL A 19 3.29 -9.64 4.48
N GLU A 20 2.12 -9.75 5.12
CA GLU A 20 1.01 -10.56 4.63
C GLU A 20 0.44 -10.01 3.33
N ILE A 21 0.27 -8.68 3.23
CA ILE A 21 -0.18 -8.04 1.99
C ILE A 21 0.81 -8.33 0.85
N ARG A 22 2.12 -8.21 1.09
CA ARG A 22 3.15 -8.54 0.10
C ARG A 22 3.06 -9.98 -0.36
N ARG A 23 2.86 -10.91 0.58
CA ARG A 23 2.72 -12.33 0.30
C ARG A 23 1.52 -12.61 -0.60
N ILE A 24 0.34 -12.08 -0.26
CA ILE A 24 -0.88 -12.26 -1.07
C ILE A 24 -0.70 -11.71 -2.49
N ILE A 25 -0.09 -10.53 -2.63
CA ILE A 25 0.18 -9.92 -3.95
C ILE A 25 1.11 -10.83 -4.78
N GLN A 26 2.16 -11.38 -4.16
CA GLN A 26 3.09 -12.30 -4.82
C GLN A 26 2.43 -13.63 -5.21
N GLU A 27 1.62 -14.20 -4.32
CA GLU A 27 0.84 -15.43 -4.59
C GLU A 27 -0.15 -15.25 -5.75
N ALA A 28 -0.66 -14.03 -5.94
CA ALA A 28 -1.48 -13.66 -7.08
C ALA A 28 -0.68 -13.40 -8.38
N GLY A 29 0.64 -13.67 -8.39
CA GLY A 29 1.52 -13.45 -9.55
C GLY A 29 1.78 -11.97 -9.86
N ARG A 30 1.63 -11.09 -8.87
CA ARG A 30 1.85 -9.64 -9.02
C ARG A 30 3.09 -9.20 -8.22
N ILE A 31 3.61 -8.02 -8.55
CA ILE A 31 4.75 -7.42 -7.86
C ILE A 31 4.22 -6.39 -6.85
N PRO A 32 4.45 -6.58 -5.54
CA PRO A 32 4.05 -5.60 -4.54
C PRO A 32 4.94 -4.35 -4.64
N VAL A 33 4.31 -3.18 -4.70
CA VAL A 33 4.98 -1.89 -4.73
C VAL A 33 4.37 -1.01 -3.64
N GLU A 34 5.21 -0.52 -2.74
CA GLU A 34 4.80 0.46 -1.73
C GLU A 34 4.72 1.85 -2.37
N ARG A 35 3.70 2.62 -2.01
CA ARG A 35 3.45 3.94 -2.61
C ARG A 35 3.01 4.98 -1.60
N ASP A 36 3.31 6.24 -1.89
CA ASP A 36 2.79 7.38 -1.14
C ASP A 36 1.38 7.79 -1.60
N THR A 37 0.82 8.81 -0.94
CA THR A 37 -0.50 9.36 -1.29
C THR A 37 -0.55 10.01 -2.67
N LEU A 38 0.59 10.39 -3.24
CA LEU A 38 0.75 10.98 -4.56
C LEU A 38 1.06 9.93 -5.66
N TYR A 39 0.99 8.64 -5.32
CA TYR A 39 1.27 7.52 -6.22
C TYR A 39 2.73 7.46 -6.69
N ASN A 40 3.68 7.96 -5.90
CA ASN A 40 5.10 7.65 -6.15
C ASN A 40 5.48 6.39 -5.41
N GLU A 41 6.40 5.62 -6.01
CA GLU A 41 7.05 4.48 -5.35
C GLU A 41 7.72 4.92 -4.05
N VAL A 42 7.63 4.11 -3.00
CA VAL A 42 8.36 4.34 -1.76
C VAL A 42 9.56 3.41 -1.73
N VAL A 43 10.77 3.99 -1.73
CA VAL A 43 12.02 3.24 -1.57
C VAL A 43 12.47 3.41 -0.13
N ARG A 44 12.48 2.32 0.63
CA ARG A 44 12.94 2.30 2.03
C ARG A 44 14.44 2.01 2.09
N GLU A 45 15.15 2.82 2.86
CA GLU A 45 16.53 2.60 3.30
C GLU A 45 16.53 2.27 4.81
N GLU A 46 17.69 1.93 5.39
CA GLU A 46 17.78 1.44 6.78
C GLU A 46 17.14 2.38 7.81
N THR A 47 17.28 3.69 7.62
CA THR A 47 16.80 4.71 8.56
C THR A 47 15.93 5.80 7.91
N SER A 48 15.64 5.68 6.60
CA SER A 48 14.92 6.70 5.87
C SER A 48 14.08 6.11 4.74
N TRP A 49 13.24 6.93 4.13
CA TRP A 49 12.55 6.56 2.91
C TRP A 49 12.60 7.75 1.95
N LYS A 50 12.52 7.44 0.65
CA LYS A 50 12.47 8.43 -0.42
C LYS A 50 11.38 8.08 -1.42
N SER A 51 10.73 9.10 -1.97
CA SER A 51 9.86 8.93 -3.12
C SER A 51 10.72 8.58 -4.34
N GLY A 52 10.44 7.44 -4.94
CA GLY A 52 11.02 6.96 -6.18
C GLY A 52 10.27 7.49 -7.39
N ARG A 53 10.17 6.66 -8.43
CA ARG A 53 9.47 7.05 -9.67
C ARG A 53 7.97 7.19 -9.43
N LYS A 54 7.34 8.06 -10.21
CA LYS A 54 5.87 8.11 -10.29
C LYS A 54 5.38 6.78 -10.81
N LEU A 55 4.48 6.13 -10.07
CA LEU A 55 3.81 4.95 -10.56
C LEU A 55 2.80 5.44 -11.60
N GLU A 56 3.17 5.30 -12.87
CA GLU A 56 2.14 5.22 -13.90
C GLU A 56 1.29 4.03 -13.51
N LEU A 57 0.03 4.30 -13.15
CA LEU A 57 -1.02 3.28 -13.04
C LEU A 57 -1.25 2.75 -14.46
N ALA A 58 -0.25 2.07 -15.01
CA ALA A 58 -0.40 1.24 -16.17
C ALA A 58 -1.39 0.18 -15.69
N LEU A 59 -2.64 0.38 -16.11
CA LEU A 59 -3.67 -0.63 -16.13
C LEU A 59 -3.03 -1.83 -16.81
N ALA A 60 -2.43 -2.72 -16.03
CA ALA A 60 -2.07 -4.06 -16.45
C ALA A 60 -3.38 -4.86 -16.54
N HIS A 61 -4.31 -4.35 -17.36
CA HIS A 61 -5.24 -5.15 -18.11
C HIS A 61 -4.43 -5.81 -19.21
N GLY A 62 -4.22 -7.11 -19.05
CA GLY A 62 -3.34 -7.84 -19.92
C GLY A 62 -3.48 -9.34 -19.78
N ARG A 63 -4.70 -9.82 -20.01
CA ARG A 63 -5.09 -11.18 -20.44
C ARG A 63 -5.00 -12.30 -19.41
#